data_AF-A0A3G6TFX5-F1
#
_entry.id   AF-A0A3G6TFX5-F1
#
_cell.length_a   1.000
_cell.length_b   1.000
_cell.length_c   1.000
_cell.angle_alpha   90.00
_cell.angle_beta   90.00
_cell.angle_gamma   90.00
#
_symmetry.space_group_name_H-M   'P 1'
#
loop_
_entity.id
_entity.type
_entity.pdbx_description
1 polymer ?
#
loop_
_entity_poly.entity_id
_entity_poly.type
_entity_poly.pdbx_seq_one_letter_code
_entity_poly.pdbx_strand_id
1 'polypeptide(L)'
;MTNNLGLLTIKEFIDSQDPALDKEIITLIDHNSGELVNLKKQNTPLPDNGCYLYWTKTNSDESKAYYKRIVTNDISVKITGASGDGNSDDSDKIQQLINEMEIGQVLHLDNKRYMLYKPLQINKAIKITGSSTKSQVSFPPFLITHNNDGININTSGVVLEGFGIYNIVWHTTSPNHFTGIRVNGTSDSHMYDILFRDLQIRGYQTALEVNYLWSSQIQTVKTENCQTGILVKGLSVNNEISNNTSISIHEAYDIPDSRGIWFEGSAPKEGWRIIDTFIFNVYEGIYAEKTSHVNVFNSMIDFCRHIGIVIAEESYNWNINSNYIALSHPGYGVYLANDINNSLFTRGNKIIDNDILIYNHQKQDDISIGINIVGKGSLYDDVRGNSIKNFKVCDIKADPGLQTTITHNKCLSEINPNIIGNFITNDNLGTVYYQNANDALYLGKLKITYADHYPPVSSPEWKRGDIILNTNPTADKPIGWVNTTDVTNTWKPFGIINN
;
A
#
# COMPACT_ATOMS: atom_id res chain seq x y z
N MET A 1 11.62 39.48 -25.34
CA MET A 1 12.93 39.97 -24.87
C MET A 1 13.68 40.49 -26.08
N THR A 2 14.20 41.72 -26.07
CA THR A 2 15.11 42.18 -27.13
C THR A 2 16.46 41.50 -26.91
N ASN A 3 16.97 40.84 -27.94
CA ASN A 3 18.24 40.11 -27.93
C ASN A 3 19.42 41.10 -27.85
N ASN A 4 19.74 41.57 -26.65
CA ASN A 4 20.82 42.54 -26.42
C ASN A 4 22.22 41.91 -26.52
N LEU A 5 22.31 40.57 -26.67
CA LEU A 5 23.58 39.83 -26.80
C LEU A 5 24.00 39.58 -28.25
N GLY A 6 23.11 39.88 -29.23
CA GLY A 6 23.36 39.57 -30.64
C GLY A 6 23.43 38.08 -30.95
N LEU A 7 22.90 37.21 -30.07
CA LEU A 7 22.89 35.75 -30.25
C LEU A 7 21.66 35.28 -31.00
N LEU A 8 21.81 34.43 -32.01
CA LEU A 8 20.66 33.87 -32.71
C LEU A 8 19.79 33.04 -31.76
N THR A 9 18.47 33.10 -31.98
CA THR A 9 17.57 32.07 -31.46
C THR A 9 17.81 30.74 -32.17
N ILE A 10 17.39 29.63 -31.56
CA ILE A 10 17.43 28.31 -32.21
C ILE A 10 16.73 28.37 -33.57
N LYS A 11 15.57 29.03 -33.63
CA LYS A 11 14.80 29.13 -34.87
C LYS A 11 15.56 29.89 -35.96
N GLU A 12 16.11 31.06 -35.63
CA GLU A 12 16.91 31.85 -36.59
C GLU A 12 18.15 31.09 -37.06
N PHE A 13 18.79 30.32 -36.17
CA PHE A 13 19.93 29.49 -36.53
C PHE A 13 19.57 28.35 -37.48
N ILE A 14 18.48 27.62 -37.20
CA ILE A 14 18.04 26.50 -38.03
C ILE A 14 17.49 26.96 -39.38
N ASP A 15 16.80 28.11 -39.42
CA ASP A 15 16.27 28.70 -40.65
C ASP A 15 17.39 29.36 -41.50
N SER A 16 18.53 29.69 -40.90
CA SER A 16 19.68 30.24 -41.61
C SER A 16 20.31 29.22 -42.56
N GLN A 17 20.63 29.66 -43.77
CA GLN A 17 21.37 28.86 -44.76
C GLN A 17 22.88 29.12 -44.74
N ASP A 18 23.36 29.97 -43.82
CA ASP A 18 24.77 30.37 -43.75
C ASP A 18 25.64 29.23 -43.20
N PRO A 19 26.58 28.68 -43.98
CA PRO A 19 27.49 27.63 -43.54
C PRO A 19 28.55 28.14 -42.54
N ALA A 20 28.80 29.46 -42.43
CA ALA A 20 29.75 30.00 -41.46
C ALA A 20 29.26 29.87 -40.01
N LEU A 21 27.95 29.67 -39.82
CA LEU A 21 27.35 29.40 -38.52
C LEU A 21 27.50 27.93 -38.09
N ASP A 22 27.92 27.04 -38.98
CA ASP A 22 28.01 25.59 -38.73
C ASP A 22 29.24 25.18 -37.93
N LYS A 23 29.28 25.61 -36.68
CA LYS A 23 30.36 25.33 -35.73
C LYS A 23 30.10 24.03 -34.97
N GLU A 24 31.18 23.43 -34.46
CA GLU A 24 31.11 22.21 -33.64
C GLU A 24 30.25 22.41 -32.38
N ILE A 25 30.35 23.60 -31.76
CA ILE A 25 29.51 24.02 -30.65
C ILE A 25 29.02 25.44 -30.94
N ILE A 26 27.72 25.67 -30.73
CA ILE A 26 27.10 26.98 -30.87
C ILE A 26 26.24 27.30 -29.65
N THR A 27 26.30 28.56 -29.20
CA THR A 27 25.44 29.09 -28.13
C THR A 27 24.30 29.88 -28.74
N LEU A 28 23.06 29.53 -28.39
CA LEU A 28 21.83 30.08 -28.95
C LEU A 28 20.85 30.45 -27.83
N ILE A 29 19.82 31.24 -28.17
CA ILE A 29 18.68 31.50 -27.29
C ILE A 29 17.56 30.50 -27.64
N ASP A 30 17.10 29.74 -26.65
CA ASP A 30 15.91 28.92 -26.79
C ASP A 30 14.67 29.83 -26.84
N HIS A 31 13.91 29.76 -27.93
CA HIS A 31 12.81 30.69 -28.19
C HIS A 31 11.62 30.55 -27.23
N ASN A 32 11.46 29.39 -26.58
CA ASN A 32 10.35 29.11 -25.67
C ASN A 32 10.71 29.46 -24.21
N SER A 33 11.90 29.05 -23.78
CA SER A 33 12.37 29.30 -22.40
C SER A 33 13.10 30.64 -22.23
N GLY A 34 13.68 31.17 -23.31
CA GLY A 34 14.53 32.36 -23.28
C GLY A 34 15.94 32.10 -22.73
N GLU A 35 16.29 30.85 -22.45
CA GLU A 35 17.58 30.46 -21.88
C GLU A 35 18.69 30.42 -22.93
N LEU A 36 19.93 30.65 -22.50
CA LEU A 36 21.11 30.36 -23.30
C LEU A 36 21.38 28.86 -23.31
N VAL A 37 21.49 28.28 -24.49
CA VAL A 37 21.71 26.85 -24.68
C VAL A 37 22.90 26.61 -25.59
N ASN A 38 23.64 25.55 -25.33
CA ASN A 38 24.70 25.10 -26.22
C ASN A 38 24.21 23.90 -27.04
N LEU A 39 24.35 23.99 -28.35
CA LEU A 39 24.13 22.87 -29.25
C LEU A 39 25.47 22.33 -29.74
N LYS A 40 25.62 21.00 -29.76
CA LYS A 40 26.79 20.31 -30.30
C LYS A 40 26.43 19.64 -31.62
N LYS A 41 27.25 19.87 -32.64
CA LYS A 41 27.14 19.19 -33.94
C LYS A 41 27.33 17.68 -33.77
N GLN A 42 26.52 16.89 -34.49
CA GLN A 42 26.56 15.44 -34.48
C GLN A 42 26.99 14.92 -35.85
N ASN A 43 27.77 13.84 -35.83
CA ASN A 43 28.23 13.16 -37.06
C ASN A 43 27.21 12.15 -37.59
N THR A 44 26.18 11.84 -36.80
CA THR A 44 25.13 10.89 -37.14
C THR A 44 23.79 11.60 -37.26
N PRO A 45 22.90 11.12 -38.16
CA PRO A 45 21.52 11.55 -38.17
C PRO A 45 20.86 11.42 -36.78
N LEU A 46 19.99 12.36 -36.46
CA LEU A 46 19.25 12.41 -35.21
C LEU A 46 17.95 11.62 -35.32
N PRO A 47 17.31 11.27 -34.18
CA PRO A 47 16.01 10.62 -34.20
C PRO A 47 15.01 11.40 -35.05
N ASP A 48 14.20 10.68 -35.82
CA ASP A 48 13.13 11.27 -36.62
C ASP A 48 12.19 12.08 -35.72
N ASN A 49 11.83 13.29 -36.15
CA ASN A 49 10.92 14.23 -35.48
C ASN A 49 11.43 14.91 -34.19
N GLY A 50 12.74 14.88 -33.90
CA GLY A 50 13.29 15.68 -32.80
C GLY A 50 13.10 17.19 -33.00
N CYS A 51 12.61 17.90 -31.98
CA CYS A 51 12.34 19.34 -32.05
C CYS A 51 12.74 20.14 -30.79
N TYR A 52 13.11 19.48 -29.68
CA TYR A 52 13.46 20.15 -28.43
C TYR A 52 14.90 19.91 -27.95
N LEU A 53 15.45 18.72 -28.22
CA LEU A 53 16.82 18.34 -27.88
C LEU A 53 17.66 18.08 -29.13
N TYR A 54 17.02 17.99 -30.30
CA TYR A 54 17.62 17.62 -31.57
C TYR A 54 17.12 18.54 -32.68
N TRP A 55 18.01 18.95 -33.58
CA TRP A 55 17.64 19.75 -34.75
C TRP A 55 18.45 19.33 -35.98
N THR A 56 17.84 19.45 -37.14
CA THR A 56 18.50 19.34 -38.44
C THR A 56 18.50 20.72 -39.10
N LYS A 57 19.69 21.18 -39.49
CA LYS A 57 19.89 22.40 -40.29
C LYS A 57 20.24 21.99 -41.71
N THR A 58 19.56 22.58 -42.69
CA THR A 58 19.91 22.46 -44.11
C THR A 58 20.69 23.69 -44.52
N ASN A 59 21.83 23.51 -45.17
CA ASN A 59 22.66 24.59 -45.68
C ASN A 59 22.32 24.94 -47.13
N SER A 60 22.85 26.08 -47.60
CA SER A 60 22.65 26.55 -48.98
C SER A 60 23.13 25.56 -50.05
N ASP A 61 24.05 24.66 -49.72
CA ASP A 61 24.55 23.59 -50.58
C ASP A 61 23.77 22.28 -50.44
N GLU A 62 22.59 22.33 -49.81
CA GLU A 62 21.72 21.19 -49.48
C GLU A 62 22.32 20.18 -48.48
N SER A 63 23.52 20.43 -47.96
CA SER A 63 24.10 19.60 -46.91
C SER A 63 23.30 19.73 -45.62
N LYS A 64 23.21 18.63 -44.86
CA LYS A 64 22.50 18.59 -43.57
C LYS A 64 23.50 18.55 -42.43
N ALA A 65 23.33 19.44 -41.46
CA ALA A 65 24.02 19.41 -40.19
C ALA A 65 23.05 19.04 -39.08
N TYR A 66 23.51 18.15 -38.19
CA TYR A 66 22.71 17.66 -37.08
C TYR A 66 23.21 18.28 -35.78
N TYR A 67 22.31 18.78 -34.94
CA TYR A 67 22.66 19.42 -33.67
C TYR A 67 21.89 18.82 -32.51
N LYS A 68 22.60 18.56 -31.41
CA LYS A 68 22.03 18.07 -30.15
C LYS A 68 22.23 19.10 -29.04
N ARG A 69 21.21 19.33 -28.22
CA ARG A 69 21.32 20.16 -27.00
C ARG A 69 22.28 19.51 -26.02
N ILE A 70 23.26 20.27 -25.54
CA ILE A 70 24.09 19.86 -24.41
C ILE A 70 23.26 20.10 -23.14
N VAL A 71 22.81 19.01 -22.52
CA VAL A 71 22.05 19.03 -21.27
C VAL A 71 23.04 18.90 -20.11
N THR A 72 23.20 19.97 -19.33
CA THR A 72 24.08 20.01 -18.14
C THR A 72 23.32 20.07 -16.82
N ASN A 73 22.03 20.42 -16.87
CA ASN A 73 21.10 20.53 -15.74
C ASN A 73 19.79 19.82 -16.09
N ASP A 74 18.84 19.84 -15.16
CA ASP A 74 17.45 19.42 -15.39
C ASP A 74 16.84 20.14 -16.60
N ILE A 75 16.01 19.43 -17.36
CA ILE A 75 15.35 19.96 -18.55
C ILE A 75 14.00 20.53 -18.12
N SER A 76 13.84 21.85 -18.17
CA SER A 76 12.54 22.50 -17.92
C SER A 76 11.55 22.17 -19.03
N VAL A 77 10.31 21.83 -18.65
CA VAL A 77 9.21 21.59 -19.60
C VAL A 77 8.85 22.82 -20.44
N LYS A 78 9.24 24.04 -20.03
CA LYS A 78 9.03 25.27 -20.80
C LYS A 78 9.64 25.22 -22.19
N ILE A 79 10.71 24.45 -22.41
CA ILE A 79 11.36 24.35 -23.73
C ILE A 79 10.41 23.81 -24.80
N THR A 80 9.35 23.11 -24.38
CA THR A 80 8.32 22.56 -25.28
C THR A 80 7.35 23.60 -25.83
N GLY A 81 7.30 24.79 -25.23
CA GLY A 81 6.24 25.77 -25.49
C GLY A 81 4.84 25.27 -25.07
N ALA A 82 4.76 24.30 -24.16
CA ALA A 82 3.52 23.94 -23.47
C ALA A 82 2.94 25.17 -22.76
N SER A 83 1.63 25.35 -22.89
CA SER A 83 0.91 26.53 -22.38
C SER A 83 1.01 26.58 -20.86
N GLY A 84 0.70 25.44 -20.21
CA GLY A 84 0.66 25.36 -18.75
C GLY A 84 -0.43 26.27 -18.15
N ASP A 85 -1.51 26.52 -18.90
CA ASP A 85 -2.64 27.38 -18.53
C ASP A 85 -3.77 26.61 -17.81
N GLY A 86 -3.72 25.28 -17.83
CA GLY A 86 -4.71 24.37 -17.29
C GLY A 86 -5.93 24.16 -18.19
N ASN A 87 -5.90 24.61 -19.44
CA ASN A 87 -7.01 24.53 -20.38
C ASN A 87 -6.59 23.96 -21.74
N SER A 88 -5.44 24.41 -22.26
CA SER A 88 -4.89 23.98 -23.55
C SER A 88 -4.25 22.60 -23.43
N ASP A 89 -4.50 21.72 -24.40
CA ASP A 89 -3.87 20.40 -24.42
C ASP A 89 -2.35 20.50 -24.62
N ASP A 90 -1.60 20.04 -23.62
CA ASP A 90 -0.15 20.02 -23.57
C ASP A 90 0.42 18.60 -23.79
N SER A 91 -0.43 17.58 -23.96
CA SER A 91 -0.02 16.16 -24.01
C SER A 91 1.05 15.87 -25.05
N ASP A 92 0.82 16.23 -26.32
CA ASP A 92 1.73 15.85 -27.41
C ASP A 92 3.10 16.56 -27.28
N LYS A 93 3.12 17.80 -26.78
CA LYS A 93 4.36 18.56 -26.57
C LYS A 93 5.21 17.96 -25.46
N ILE A 94 4.60 17.64 -24.33
CA ILE A 94 5.29 17.04 -23.18
C ILE A 94 5.75 15.62 -23.53
N GLN A 95 4.90 14.84 -24.19
CA GLN A 95 5.24 13.48 -24.63
C GLN A 95 6.42 13.49 -25.60
N GLN A 96 6.45 14.43 -26.55
CA GLN A 96 7.55 14.55 -27.50
C GLN A 96 8.88 14.85 -26.80
N LEU A 97 8.88 15.72 -25.78
CA LEU A 97 10.09 15.94 -24.97
C LEU A 97 10.55 14.67 -24.25
N ILE A 98 9.63 13.94 -23.61
CA ILE A 98 9.93 12.66 -22.96
C ILE A 98 10.54 11.66 -23.95
N ASN A 99 10.01 11.61 -25.18
CA ASN A 99 10.52 10.73 -26.24
C ASN A 99 11.95 11.11 -26.67
N GLU A 100 12.32 12.38 -26.61
CA GLU A 100 13.66 12.87 -26.97
C GLU A 100 14.69 12.71 -25.85
N MET A 101 14.24 12.70 -24.59
CA MET A 101 15.13 12.57 -23.43
C MET A 101 15.95 11.28 -23.45
N GLU A 102 17.13 11.33 -22.87
CA GLU A 102 18.03 10.20 -22.67
C GLU A 102 17.86 9.59 -21.27
N ILE A 103 18.27 8.33 -21.13
CA ILE A 103 18.28 7.64 -19.83
C ILE A 103 19.08 8.45 -18.81
N GLY A 104 18.55 8.57 -17.60
CA GLY A 104 19.14 9.29 -16.48
C GLY A 104 18.88 10.80 -16.48
N GLN A 105 18.25 11.36 -17.53
CA GLN A 105 17.90 12.77 -17.55
C GLN A 105 16.69 13.08 -16.64
N VAL A 106 16.61 14.34 -16.23
CA VAL A 106 15.56 14.86 -15.36
C VAL A 106 14.69 15.85 -16.15
N LEU A 107 13.38 15.62 -16.17
CA LEU A 107 12.38 16.57 -16.61
C LEU A 107 11.88 17.36 -15.40
N HIS A 108 12.03 18.68 -15.43
CA HIS A 108 11.48 19.57 -14.42
C HIS A 108 10.16 20.18 -14.91
N LEU A 109 9.08 19.84 -14.22
CA LEU A 109 7.78 20.48 -14.36
C LEU A 109 7.85 21.83 -13.65
N ASP A 110 7.82 22.91 -14.43
CA ASP A 110 7.69 24.25 -13.87
C ASP A 110 6.34 24.41 -13.16
N ASN A 111 6.28 25.33 -12.19
CA ASN A 111 5.08 25.61 -11.39
C ASN A 111 3.96 26.28 -12.23
N LYS A 112 3.31 25.47 -13.05
CA LYS A 112 2.21 25.78 -13.97
C LYS A 112 1.22 24.61 -13.99
N ARG A 113 0.12 24.73 -14.74
CA ARG A 113 -0.92 23.69 -14.85
C ARG A 113 -0.97 23.15 -16.28
N TYR A 114 -0.48 21.95 -16.52
CA TYR A 114 -0.48 21.31 -17.82
C TYR A 114 -1.70 20.41 -17.95
N MET A 115 -2.55 20.70 -18.94
CA MET A 115 -3.72 19.88 -19.22
C MET A 115 -3.33 18.76 -20.18
N LEU A 116 -3.75 17.53 -19.87
CA LEU A 116 -3.42 16.33 -20.60
C LEU A 116 -4.69 15.69 -21.15
N TYR A 117 -4.85 15.67 -22.48
CA TYR A 117 -5.94 14.95 -23.13
C TYR A 117 -5.57 13.49 -23.43
N LYS A 118 -4.29 13.16 -23.32
CA LYS A 118 -3.74 11.81 -23.48
C LYS A 118 -2.78 11.47 -22.33
N PRO A 119 -2.73 10.21 -21.88
CA PRO A 119 -1.79 9.78 -20.86
C PRO A 119 -0.33 9.88 -21.33
N LEU A 120 0.56 10.31 -20.44
CA LEU A 120 2.00 10.33 -20.72
C LEU A 120 2.58 8.90 -20.65
N GLN A 121 3.37 8.52 -21.65
CA GLN A 121 4.07 7.24 -21.73
C GLN A 121 5.54 7.42 -21.38
N ILE A 122 5.98 6.78 -20.29
CA ILE A 122 7.38 6.79 -19.84
C ILE A 122 8.02 5.46 -20.23
N ASN A 123 8.76 5.49 -21.34
CA ASN A 123 9.41 4.31 -21.93
C ASN A 123 10.93 4.29 -21.69
N LYS A 124 11.45 5.22 -20.87
CA LYS A 124 12.88 5.35 -20.54
C LYS A 124 13.06 5.60 -19.04
N ALA A 125 14.16 5.12 -18.49
CA ALA A 125 14.55 5.36 -17.11
C ALA A 125 14.96 6.84 -16.93
N ILE A 126 13.96 7.70 -16.71
CA ILE A 126 14.11 9.14 -16.49
C ILE A 126 13.49 9.54 -15.15
N LYS A 127 13.84 10.73 -14.69
CA LYS A 127 13.21 11.37 -13.54
C LYS A 127 12.25 12.47 -14.02
N ILE A 128 11.06 12.55 -13.43
CA ILE A 128 10.17 13.71 -13.57
C ILE A 128 10.02 14.36 -12.20
N THR A 129 10.30 15.66 -12.11
CA THR A 129 10.25 16.42 -10.87
C THR A 129 9.31 17.61 -10.96
N GLY A 130 8.70 17.97 -9.83
CA GLY A 130 8.09 19.29 -9.63
C GLY A 130 8.70 20.00 -8.44
N SER A 131 8.23 21.22 -8.19
CA SER A 131 8.70 22.05 -7.05
C SER A 131 7.81 21.95 -5.81
N SER A 132 6.65 21.30 -5.89
CA SER A 132 5.76 21.10 -4.73
C SER A 132 4.63 20.11 -5.02
N THR A 133 4.14 19.42 -3.98
CA THR A 133 2.85 18.72 -4.03
C THR A 133 1.64 19.62 -3.82
N LYS A 134 1.83 20.80 -3.18
CA LYS A 134 0.78 21.76 -2.81
C LYS A 134 1.22 23.20 -3.17
N SER A 135 0.41 23.97 -3.90
CA SER A 135 0.73 25.39 -4.12
C SER A 135 0.30 26.24 -2.91
N GLN A 136 1.04 27.32 -2.64
CA GLN A 136 0.72 28.34 -1.62
C GLN A 136 -0.45 29.27 -2.02
N VAL A 137 -1.07 29.10 -3.19
CA VAL A 137 -2.16 29.98 -3.62
C VAL A 137 -3.10 29.25 -4.58
N SER A 138 -4.31 28.99 -4.12
CA SER A 138 -5.56 28.78 -4.86
C SER A 138 -5.71 27.64 -5.89
N PHE A 139 -4.68 27.12 -6.58
CA PHE A 139 -4.88 26.02 -7.57
C PHE A 139 -3.61 25.19 -7.88
N PRO A 140 -3.35 24.04 -7.23
CA PRO A 140 -2.63 22.90 -7.84
C PRO A 140 -3.61 22.00 -8.61
N PRO A 141 -3.20 21.22 -9.64
CA PRO A 141 -1.92 20.50 -9.79
C PRO A 141 -1.04 20.91 -10.99
N PHE A 142 0.18 20.36 -11.04
CA PHE A 142 1.06 20.43 -12.21
C PHE A 142 0.43 19.75 -13.42
N LEU A 143 -0.17 18.56 -13.25
CA LEU A 143 -0.80 17.81 -14.33
C LEU A 143 -2.30 17.65 -14.07
N ILE A 144 -3.13 18.05 -15.02
CA ILE A 144 -4.58 17.84 -14.99
C ILE A 144 -4.93 16.91 -16.14
N THR A 145 -5.63 15.80 -15.89
CA THR A 145 -6.10 14.91 -16.94
C THR A 145 -7.54 15.19 -17.31
N HIS A 146 -7.83 15.25 -18.60
CA HIS A 146 -9.17 15.47 -19.13
C HIS A 146 -9.88 14.12 -19.33
N ASN A 147 -10.37 13.53 -18.24
CA ASN A 147 -11.08 12.24 -18.25
C ASN A 147 -10.28 11.13 -18.96
N ASN A 148 -9.03 10.94 -18.55
CA ASN A 148 -8.14 9.89 -19.02
C ASN A 148 -7.18 9.46 -17.90
N ASP A 149 -6.44 8.37 -18.14
CA ASP A 149 -5.32 7.96 -17.29
C ASP A 149 -4.21 9.02 -17.28
N GLY A 150 -3.46 9.13 -16.18
CA GLY A 150 -2.40 10.13 -16.07
C GLY A 150 -1.07 9.71 -16.70
N ILE A 151 -0.26 8.98 -15.96
CA ILE A 151 1.09 8.57 -16.38
C ILE A 151 1.17 7.05 -16.43
N ASN A 152 1.60 6.52 -17.56
CA ASN A 152 1.90 5.12 -17.78
C ASN A 152 3.42 4.91 -17.81
N ILE A 153 3.93 4.11 -16.88
CA ILE A 153 5.34 3.73 -16.79
C ILE A 153 5.50 2.34 -17.39
N ASN A 154 6.31 2.25 -18.45
CA ASN A 154 6.50 1.02 -19.23
C ASN A 154 7.94 0.49 -19.15
N THR A 155 8.75 1.03 -18.22
CA THR A 155 10.14 0.61 -18.01
C THR A 155 10.58 0.81 -16.56
N SER A 156 11.68 0.17 -16.20
CA SER A 156 12.29 0.24 -14.86
C SER A 156 13.09 1.53 -14.66
N GLY A 157 13.45 1.83 -13.41
CA GLY A 157 14.34 2.95 -13.06
C GLY A 157 13.72 4.34 -13.23
N VAL A 158 12.38 4.43 -13.28
CA VAL A 158 11.66 5.71 -13.35
C VAL A 158 11.48 6.30 -11.96
N VAL A 159 11.71 7.60 -11.84
CA VAL A 159 11.49 8.36 -10.61
C VAL A 159 10.48 9.47 -10.85
N LEU A 160 9.40 9.49 -10.09
CA LEU A 160 8.41 10.57 -10.09
C LEU A 160 8.44 11.27 -8.72
N GLU A 161 8.72 12.57 -8.72
CA GLU A 161 8.97 13.31 -7.49
C GLU A 161 8.38 14.72 -7.42
N GLY A 162 7.71 15.07 -6.34
CA GLY A 162 7.48 16.48 -5.98
C GLY A 162 6.41 17.21 -6.81
N PHE A 163 5.38 16.51 -7.30
CA PHE A 163 4.29 17.13 -8.05
C PHE A 163 2.92 16.49 -7.78
N GLY A 164 1.87 17.21 -8.18
CA GLY A 164 0.49 16.72 -8.16
C GLY A 164 -0.03 16.34 -9.54
N ILE A 165 -0.89 15.33 -9.62
CA ILE A 165 -1.63 14.93 -10.82
C ILE A 165 -3.09 14.61 -10.49
N TYR A 166 -4.04 15.33 -11.10
CA TYR A 166 -5.47 15.19 -10.81
C TYR A 166 -6.30 14.92 -12.06
N ASN A 167 -7.39 14.19 -11.92
CA ASN A 167 -8.43 14.16 -12.93
C ASN A 167 -9.33 15.40 -12.82
N ILE A 168 -9.72 16.00 -13.95
CA ILE A 168 -10.58 17.19 -13.98
C ILE A 168 -11.97 16.92 -13.38
N VAL A 169 -12.46 15.68 -13.48
CA VAL A 169 -13.67 15.21 -12.79
C VAL A 169 -13.27 14.17 -11.76
N TRP A 170 -13.52 14.45 -10.49
CA TRP A 170 -13.17 13.54 -9.41
C TRP A 170 -14.10 12.34 -9.36
N HIS A 171 -13.54 11.16 -9.07
CA HIS A 171 -14.29 9.92 -8.91
C HIS A 171 -15.41 10.03 -7.86
N THR A 172 -15.18 10.75 -6.76
CA THR A 172 -16.20 11.01 -5.71
C THR A 172 -17.40 11.84 -6.20
N THR A 173 -17.23 12.63 -7.27
CA THR A 173 -18.30 13.46 -7.85
C THR A 173 -18.98 12.76 -9.02
N SER A 174 -18.19 12.10 -9.88
CA SER A 174 -18.68 11.25 -10.95
C SER A 174 -17.75 10.05 -11.06
N PRO A 175 -18.23 8.82 -10.75
CA PRO A 175 -17.44 7.62 -10.91
C PRO A 175 -16.82 7.53 -12.29
N ASN A 176 -15.54 7.18 -12.33
CA ASN A 176 -14.77 6.99 -13.54
C ASN A 176 -13.92 5.73 -13.41
N HIS A 177 -13.20 5.35 -14.47
CA HIS A 177 -12.38 4.14 -14.53
C HIS A 177 -10.89 4.43 -14.78
N PHE A 178 -10.46 5.67 -14.50
CA PHE A 178 -9.11 6.11 -14.82
C PHE A 178 -8.14 5.77 -13.68
N THR A 179 -6.89 5.58 -14.05
CA THR A 179 -5.76 5.42 -13.13
C THR A 179 -4.87 6.67 -13.19
N GLY A 180 -4.50 7.21 -12.03
CA GLY A 180 -3.62 8.39 -11.96
C GLY A 180 -2.21 8.08 -12.45
N ILE A 181 -1.57 7.09 -11.84
CA ILE A 181 -0.26 6.60 -12.26
C ILE A 181 -0.30 5.08 -12.33
N ARG A 182 0.15 4.51 -13.46
CA ARG A 182 0.16 3.07 -13.71
C ARG A 182 1.56 2.59 -14.05
N VAL A 183 2.02 1.53 -13.37
CA VAL A 183 3.24 0.78 -13.72
C VAL A 183 2.84 -0.49 -14.46
N ASN A 184 3.23 -0.58 -15.73
CA ASN A 184 2.82 -1.63 -16.67
C ASN A 184 3.83 -2.79 -16.74
N GLY A 185 4.13 -3.42 -15.61
CA GLY A 185 4.88 -4.67 -15.61
C GLY A 185 4.02 -5.85 -16.10
N THR A 186 4.68 -6.90 -16.59
CA THR A 186 4.06 -8.15 -17.05
C THR A 186 4.85 -9.36 -16.51
N SER A 187 4.34 -10.57 -16.68
CA SER A 187 5.06 -11.81 -16.35
C SER A 187 6.40 -11.97 -17.07
N ASP A 188 6.54 -11.35 -18.23
CA ASP A 188 7.73 -11.43 -19.07
C ASP A 188 8.68 -10.25 -18.84
N SER A 189 8.19 -9.19 -18.19
CA SER A 189 8.92 -7.95 -17.98
C SER A 189 8.49 -7.30 -16.67
N HIS A 190 9.15 -7.68 -15.58
CA HIS A 190 8.96 -7.05 -14.28
C HIS A 190 9.52 -5.63 -14.26
N MET A 191 9.00 -4.80 -13.36
CA MET A 191 9.40 -3.40 -13.20
C MET A 191 10.21 -3.24 -11.92
N TYR A 192 11.42 -2.71 -12.05
CA TYR A 192 12.41 -2.58 -10.98
C TYR A 192 12.71 -1.12 -10.69
N ASP A 193 13.17 -0.86 -9.46
CA ASP A 193 13.81 0.40 -9.05
C ASP A 193 12.95 1.64 -9.37
N ILE A 194 11.63 1.51 -9.23
CA ILE A 194 10.69 2.63 -9.38
C ILE A 194 10.62 3.37 -8.04
N LEU A 195 10.70 4.70 -8.10
CA LEU A 195 10.53 5.56 -6.93
C LEU A 195 9.40 6.56 -7.17
N PHE A 196 8.38 6.49 -6.32
CA PHE A 196 7.39 7.54 -6.16
C PHE A 196 7.69 8.28 -4.86
N ARG A 197 7.94 9.58 -4.92
CA ARG A 197 8.22 10.40 -3.73
C ARG A 197 7.50 11.73 -3.79
N ASP A 198 6.92 12.17 -2.68
CA ASP A 198 6.29 13.48 -2.57
C ASP A 198 5.31 13.72 -3.74
N LEU A 199 4.32 12.84 -3.88
CA LEU A 199 3.30 12.96 -4.92
C LEU A 199 1.92 13.23 -4.33
N GLN A 200 1.07 13.94 -5.07
CA GLN A 200 -0.35 14.04 -4.77
C GLN A 200 -1.18 13.58 -5.97
N ILE A 201 -2.00 12.54 -5.79
CA ILE A 201 -2.81 11.94 -6.85
C ILE A 201 -4.28 12.06 -6.48
N ARG A 202 -5.13 12.63 -7.34
CA ARG A 202 -6.54 12.90 -6.97
C ARG A 202 -7.55 12.64 -8.07
N GLY A 203 -8.72 12.17 -7.68
CA GLY A 203 -9.90 12.15 -8.54
C GLY A 203 -10.02 10.94 -9.48
N TYR A 204 -9.17 9.93 -9.34
CA TYR A 204 -9.14 8.73 -10.18
C TYR A 204 -9.94 7.58 -9.56
N GLN A 205 -10.32 6.55 -10.32
CA GLN A 205 -10.76 5.31 -9.66
C GLN A 205 -9.63 4.75 -8.80
N THR A 206 -8.46 4.62 -9.43
CA THR A 206 -7.24 4.11 -8.78
C THR A 206 -6.19 5.20 -8.82
N ALA A 207 -5.68 5.63 -7.67
CA ALA A 207 -4.64 6.66 -7.65
C ALA A 207 -3.33 6.12 -8.22
N LEU A 208 -2.83 5.02 -7.65
CA LEU A 208 -1.60 4.35 -8.07
C LEU A 208 -1.86 2.87 -8.32
N GLU A 209 -1.61 2.40 -9.53
CA GLU A 209 -1.66 0.98 -9.90
C GLU A 209 -0.24 0.48 -10.20
N VAL A 210 0.20 -0.55 -9.50
CA VAL A 210 1.50 -1.16 -9.72
C VAL A 210 1.35 -2.63 -10.09
N ASN A 211 1.88 -3.02 -11.24
CA ASN A 211 1.81 -4.39 -11.74
C ASN A 211 3.22 -4.97 -11.93
N TYR A 212 3.44 -6.18 -11.41
CA TYR A 212 4.74 -6.87 -11.44
C TYR A 212 5.92 -5.98 -10.95
N LEU A 213 5.72 -5.30 -9.82
CA LEU A 213 6.66 -4.33 -9.27
C LEU A 213 7.63 -4.99 -8.29
N TRP A 214 8.93 -4.75 -8.46
CA TRP A 214 10.00 -5.38 -7.67
C TRP A 214 10.97 -4.32 -7.13
N SER A 215 11.43 -4.49 -5.89
CA SER A 215 12.49 -3.66 -5.29
C SER A 215 12.25 -2.14 -5.39
N SER A 216 10.99 -1.71 -5.26
CA SER A 216 10.56 -0.33 -5.52
C SER A 216 9.96 0.34 -4.28
N GLN A 217 9.84 1.67 -4.32
CA GLN A 217 9.49 2.50 -3.17
C GLN A 217 8.34 3.48 -3.48
N ILE A 218 7.34 3.50 -2.61
CA ILE A 218 6.21 4.43 -2.62
C ILE A 218 6.26 5.24 -1.33
N GLN A 219 6.79 6.46 -1.42
CA GLN A 219 7.13 7.29 -0.28
C GLN A 219 6.38 8.62 -0.31
N THR A 220 5.87 9.05 0.85
CA THR A 220 5.27 10.39 1.02
C THR A 220 4.19 10.76 -0.01
N VAL A 221 3.49 9.75 -0.55
CA VAL A 221 2.39 9.90 -1.48
C VAL A 221 1.10 10.25 -0.72
N LYS A 222 0.30 11.12 -1.35
CA LYS A 222 -1.04 11.49 -0.91
C LYS A 222 -2.05 11.13 -1.99
N THR A 223 -3.10 10.41 -1.62
CA THR A 223 -4.24 10.12 -2.49
C THR A 223 -5.51 10.74 -1.91
N GLU A 224 -6.36 11.29 -2.76
CA GLU A 224 -7.62 11.91 -2.33
C GLU A 224 -8.68 11.80 -3.44
N ASN A 225 -9.94 11.68 -3.05
CA ASN A 225 -11.06 11.57 -4.00
C ASN A 225 -10.90 10.41 -5.00
N CYS A 226 -10.27 9.32 -4.56
CA CYS A 226 -10.17 8.08 -5.35
C CYS A 226 -11.07 6.98 -4.76
N GLN A 227 -11.31 5.90 -5.50
CA GLN A 227 -11.92 4.69 -4.91
C GLN A 227 -10.84 3.80 -4.25
N THR A 228 -9.71 3.64 -4.92
CA THR A 228 -8.54 2.90 -4.43
C THR A 228 -7.33 3.81 -4.36
N GLY A 229 -6.64 3.84 -3.23
CA GLY A 229 -5.38 4.56 -3.07
C GLY A 229 -4.25 3.90 -3.85
N ILE A 230 -3.80 2.74 -3.38
CA ILE A 230 -2.73 1.95 -4.01
C ILE A 230 -3.26 0.56 -4.36
N LEU A 231 -3.18 0.18 -5.62
CA LEU A 231 -3.53 -1.14 -6.14
C LEU A 231 -2.29 -1.90 -6.57
N VAL A 232 -2.05 -3.05 -5.95
CA VAL A 232 -0.93 -3.96 -6.23
C VAL A 232 -1.43 -5.19 -6.99
N LYS A 233 -0.91 -5.38 -8.20
CA LYS A 233 -1.28 -6.45 -9.13
C LYS A 233 -0.06 -7.26 -9.57
N GLY A 234 -0.34 -8.43 -10.16
CA GLY A 234 0.69 -9.30 -10.69
C GLY A 234 1.64 -9.81 -9.62
N LEU A 235 2.73 -10.46 -10.06
CA LEU A 235 3.73 -11.01 -9.16
C LEU A 235 4.71 -9.90 -8.75
N SER A 236 4.61 -9.45 -7.50
CA SER A 236 5.35 -8.29 -6.99
C SER A 236 6.12 -8.61 -5.71
N VAL A 237 7.40 -8.21 -5.63
CA VAL A 237 8.34 -8.69 -4.60
C VAL A 237 9.20 -7.57 -4.02
N ASN A 238 9.38 -7.56 -2.69
CA ASN A 238 10.34 -6.71 -1.96
C ASN A 238 10.13 -5.21 -2.16
N ASN A 239 8.89 -4.72 -1.99
CA ASN A 239 8.56 -3.30 -2.15
C ASN A 239 8.22 -2.65 -0.80
N GLU A 240 8.27 -1.32 -0.79
CA GLU A 240 7.96 -0.52 0.39
C GLU A 240 6.92 0.57 0.09
N ILE A 241 5.96 0.70 1.00
CA ILE A 241 5.00 1.79 1.09
C ILE A 241 5.29 2.49 2.43
N SER A 242 5.90 3.67 2.41
CA SER A 242 6.32 4.33 3.66
C SER A 242 6.06 5.83 3.74
N ASN A 243 5.83 6.33 4.96
CA ASN A 243 5.65 7.76 5.25
C ASN A 243 4.52 8.43 4.44
N ASN A 244 3.52 7.64 4.00
CA ASN A 244 2.43 8.15 3.20
C ASN A 244 1.44 8.86 4.13
N THR A 245 1.34 10.17 3.98
CA THR A 245 0.67 11.04 4.97
C THR A 245 -0.83 11.17 4.76
N SER A 246 -1.39 10.59 3.69
CA SER A 246 -2.83 10.51 3.47
C SER A 246 -3.15 9.58 2.29
N ILE A 247 -3.40 8.30 2.55
CA ILE A 247 -4.06 7.42 1.58
C ILE A 247 -5.55 7.47 1.90
N SER A 248 -6.27 8.37 1.24
CA SER A 248 -7.57 8.82 1.75
C SER A 248 -8.65 8.97 0.69
N ILE A 249 -9.88 8.94 1.20
CA ILE A 249 -11.09 9.35 0.49
C ILE A 249 -11.69 10.49 1.28
N HIS A 250 -12.23 11.47 0.57
CA HIS A 250 -12.73 12.68 1.19
C HIS A 250 -13.89 12.37 2.16
N GLU A 251 -13.82 12.93 3.38
CA GLU A 251 -14.69 12.61 4.53
C GLU A 251 -16.20 12.72 4.26
N ALA A 252 -16.58 13.64 3.37
CA ALA A 252 -17.96 13.86 2.97
C ALA A 252 -18.58 12.73 2.13
N TYR A 253 -17.77 11.77 1.66
CA TYR A 253 -18.22 10.68 0.81
C TYR A 253 -18.05 9.34 1.52
N ASP A 254 -19.07 8.50 1.37
CA ASP A 254 -19.03 7.09 1.72
C ASP A 254 -19.03 6.31 0.41
N ILE A 255 -17.88 5.76 0.04
CA ILE A 255 -17.72 4.97 -1.18
C ILE A 255 -17.63 3.51 -0.76
N PRO A 256 -18.68 2.69 -0.99
CA PRO A 256 -18.61 1.25 -0.80
C PRO A 256 -17.42 0.64 -1.58
N ASP A 257 -16.84 -0.42 -1.04
CA ASP A 257 -15.71 -1.16 -1.63
C ASP A 257 -14.43 -0.33 -1.83
N SER A 258 -14.36 0.84 -1.20
CA SER A 258 -13.19 1.69 -1.32
C SER A 258 -12.05 1.25 -0.42
N ARG A 259 -10.81 1.33 -0.95
CA ARG A 259 -9.64 0.71 -0.33
C ARG A 259 -8.49 1.69 -0.22
N GLY A 260 -7.81 1.67 0.93
CA GLY A 260 -6.53 2.37 1.08
C GLY A 260 -5.45 1.69 0.23
N ILE A 261 -5.06 0.48 0.65
CA ILE A 261 -4.10 -0.37 -0.06
C ILE A 261 -4.78 -1.69 -0.41
N TRP A 262 -4.70 -2.09 -1.68
CA TRP A 262 -5.31 -3.31 -2.18
C TRP A 262 -4.28 -4.21 -2.86
N PHE A 263 -4.04 -5.39 -2.30
CA PHE A 263 -3.35 -6.49 -2.96
C PHE A 263 -4.37 -7.42 -3.61
N GLU A 264 -4.47 -7.36 -4.93
CA GLU A 264 -5.48 -8.06 -5.71
C GLU A 264 -5.16 -9.57 -5.88
N GLY A 265 -6.18 -10.44 -5.96
CA GLY A 265 -6.01 -11.89 -5.88
C GLY A 265 -5.53 -12.65 -7.12
N SER A 266 -5.09 -12.01 -8.22
CA SER A 266 -4.70 -12.74 -9.44
C SER A 266 -3.37 -13.51 -9.34
N ALA A 267 -2.41 -13.00 -8.57
CA ALA A 267 -1.05 -13.53 -8.52
C ALA A 267 -0.39 -13.32 -7.15
N PRO A 268 0.60 -14.15 -6.75
CA PRO A 268 1.28 -14.01 -5.46
C PRO A 268 2.07 -12.70 -5.33
N LYS A 269 2.06 -12.09 -4.14
CA LYS A 269 2.90 -10.92 -3.79
C LYS A 269 3.65 -11.17 -2.50
N GLU A 270 4.93 -10.82 -2.45
CA GLU A 270 5.81 -11.18 -1.33
C GLU A 270 6.66 -10.01 -0.82
N GLY A 271 6.95 -10.00 0.48
CA GLY A 271 8.01 -9.16 1.04
C GLY A 271 7.68 -7.66 1.06
N TRP A 272 6.41 -7.32 1.21
CA TRP A 272 5.98 -5.92 1.29
C TRP A 272 6.18 -5.34 2.68
N ARG A 273 6.60 -4.08 2.75
CA ARG A 273 6.71 -3.32 3.99
C ARG A 273 5.83 -2.08 3.90
N ILE A 274 4.87 -1.97 4.81
CA ILE A 274 3.95 -0.85 4.95
C ILE A 274 4.28 -0.17 6.29
N ILE A 275 4.85 1.03 6.25
CA ILE A 275 5.47 1.65 7.43
C ILE A 275 5.01 3.11 7.54
N ASP A 276 4.70 3.59 8.74
CA ASP A 276 4.42 5.00 9.02
C ASP A 276 3.40 5.60 8.02
N THR A 277 2.35 4.83 7.69
CA THR A 277 1.38 5.18 6.67
C THR A 277 0.04 5.53 7.30
N PHE A 278 -0.51 6.68 6.91
CA PHE A 278 -1.83 7.13 7.31
C PHE A 278 -2.87 6.77 6.24
N ILE A 279 -3.80 5.90 6.59
CA ILE A 279 -4.95 5.52 5.76
C ILE A 279 -6.20 6.08 6.43
N PHE A 280 -7.03 6.81 5.68
CA PHE A 280 -8.14 7.57 6.26
C PHE A 280 -9.43 7.46 5.47
N ASN A 281 -10.53 7.22 6.19
CA ASN A 281 -11.90 7.28 5.68
C ASN A 281 -12.16 6.40 4.43
N VAL A 282 -11.59 5.21 4.42
CA VAL A 282 -11.83 4.20 3.38
C VAL A 282 -12.75 3.10 3.91
N TYR A 283 -13.41 2.35 3.02
CA TYR A 283 -14.25 1.22 3.43
C TYR A 283 -13.42 0.11 4.08
N GLU A 284 -12.30 -0.23 3.44
CA GLU A 284 -11.30 -1.17 3.94
C GLU A 284 -9.92 -0.49 3.93
N GLY A 285 -9.21 -0.49 5.06
CA GLY A 285 -7.91 0.15 5.19
C GLY A 285 -6.87 -0.53 4.30
N ILE A 286 -6.61 -1.80 4.58
CA ILE A 286 -5.75 -2.68 3.79
C ILE A 286 -6.54 -3.94 3.47
N TYR A 287 -6.60 -4.31 2.19
CA TYR A 287 -7.19 -5.57 1.76
C TYR A 287 -6.15 -6.39 1.02
N ALA A 288 -5.98 -7.66 1.39
CA ALA A 288 -4.95 -8.50 0.79
C ALA A 288 -5.37 -9.93 0.47
N GLU A 289 -5.05 -10.36 -0.76
CA GLU A 289 -5.15 -11.74 -1.25
C GLU A 289 -3.81 -12.20 -1.84
N LYS A 290 -3.51 -13.49 -1.70
CA LYS A 290 -2.29 -14.14 -2.22
C LYS A 290 -1.00 -13.41 -1.82
N THR A 291 -0.88 -13.07 -0.54
CA THR A 291 0.26 -12.29 -0.04
C THR A 291 1.11 -13.04 0.99
N SER A 292 2.42 -12.84 0.96
CA SER A 292 3.33 -13.49 1.89
C SER A 292 4.40 -12.55 2.45
N HIS A 293 4.81 -12.79 3.69
CA HIS A 293 5.90 -12.04 4.34
C HIS A 293 5.68 -10.51 4.32
N VAL A 294 4.43 -10.08 4.49
CA VAL A 294 4.07 -8.66 4.52
C VAL A 294 4.16 -8.14 5.94
N ASN A 295 4.72 -6.94 6.09
CA ASN A 295 4.81 -6.28 7.38
C ASN A 295 4.09 -4.95 7.36
N VAL A 296 3.28 -4.69 8.38
CA VAL A 296 2.56 -3.43 8.61
C VAL A 296 2.96 -2.89 9.97
N PHE A 297 3.68 -1.77 9.99
CA PHE A 297 4.27 -1.18 11.19
C PHE A 297 3.89 0.29 11.36
N ASN A 298 3.67 0.69 12.61
CA ASN A 298 3.55 2.10 13.02
C ASN A 298 2.59 2.92 12.14
N SER A 299 1.59 2.27 11.58
CA SER A 299 0.64 2.88 10.66
C SER A 299 -0.64 3.25 11.39
N MET A 300 -1.31 4.27 10.87
CA MET A 300 -2.57 4.76 11.40
C MET A 300 -3.65 4.52 10.35
N ILE A 301 -4.58 3.63 10.65
CA ILE A 301 -5.74 3.30 9.83
C ILE A 301 -6.95 3.86 10.57
N ASP A 302 -7.36 5.07 10.22
CA ASP A 302 -8.32 5.85 11.01
C ASP A 302 -9.61 6.14 10.23
N PHE A 303 -10.71 6.29 10.96
CA PHE A 303 -12.05 6.46 10.43
C PHE A 303 -12.41 5.43 9.34
N CYS A 304 -11.79 4.26 9.37
CA CYS A 304 -12.10 3.21 8.42
C CYS A 304 -13.56 2.81 8.61
N ARG A 305 -14.33 2.72 7.52
CA ARG A 305 -15.77 2.53 7.65
C ARG A 305 -16.03 1.13 8.19
N HIS A 306 -15.48 0.10 7.56
CA HIS A 306 -15.90 -1.26 7.86
C HIS A 306 -14.77 -2.16 8.37
N ILE A 307 -13.61 -2.18 7.70
CA ILE A 307 -12.54 -3.11 8.07
C ILE A 307 -11.17 -2.44 8.04
N GLY A 308 -10.46 -2.47 9.17
CA GLY A 308 -9.10 -1.93 9.23
C GLY A 308 -8.14 -2.68 8.32
N ILE A 309 -7.94 -3.98 8.56
CA ILE A 309 -7.08 -4.85 7.74
C ILE A 309 -7.78 -6.17 7.45
N VAL A 310 -7.82 -6.57 6.17
CA VAL A 310 -8.27 -7.89 5.70
C VAL A 310 -7.08 -8.68 5.19
N ILE A 311 -6.90 -9.90 5.72
CA ILE A 311 -5.99 -10.92 5.21
C ILE A 311 -6.85 -12.08 4.71
N ALA A 312 -7.10 -12.11 3.40
CA ALA A 312 -7.97 -13.09 2.75
C ALA A 312 -7.17 -14.29 2.22
N GLU A 313 -7.74 -15.01 1.26
CA GLU A 313 -7.24 -16.29 0.75
C GLU A 313 -5.77 -16.28 0.34
N GLU A 314 -5.10 -17.40 0.63
CA GLU A 314 -3.68 -17.64 0.34
C GLU A 314 -2.74 -16.55 0.87
N SER A 315 -3.13 -15.88 1.96
CA SER A 315 -2.28 -14.88 2.62
C SER A 315 -1.72 -15.38 3.95
N TYR A 316 -0.42 -15.22 4.16
CA TYR A 316 0.29 -15.82 5.30
C TYR A 316 1.57 -15.07 5.70
N ASN A 317 2.05 -15.35 6.91
CA ASN A 317 3.25 -14.74 7.49
C ASN A 317 3.17 -13.19 7.54
N TRP A 318 1.98 -12.65 7.76
CA TRP A 318 1.81 -11.22 8.00
C TRP A 318 2.31 -10.84 9.39
N ASN A 319 2.85 -9.64 9.51
CA ASN A 319 3.21 -9.04 10.79
C ASN A 319 2.57 -7.66 10.90
N ILE A 320 1.46 -7.60 11.62
CA ILE A 320 0.70 -6.37 11.91
C ILE A 320 1.09 -5.93 13.31
N ASN A 321 1.94 -4.91 13.41
CA ASN A 321 2.54 -4.54 14.67
C ASN A 321 2.57 -3.03 14.94
N SER A 322 2.22 -2.63 16.17
CA SER A 322 2.29 -1.24 16.65
C SER A 322 1.47 -0.26 15.80
N ASN A 323 0.31 -0.70 15.30
CA ASN A 323 -0.58 0.16 14.51
C ASN A 323 -1.72 0.72 15.36
N TYR A 324 -2.23 1.87 14.93
CA TYR A 324 -3.51 2.42 15.40
C TYR A 324 -4.58 2.11 14.36
N ILE A 325 -5.62 1.37 14.74
CA ILE A 325 -6.71 0.94 13.87
C ILE A 325 -8.03 1.39 14.49
N ALA A 326 -8.70 2.35 13.86
CA ALA A 326 -9.96 2.90 14.34
C ALA A 326 -11.04 2.85 13.27
N LEU A 327 -12.17 2.24 13.64
CA LEU A 327 -13.36 2.13 12.80
C LEU A 327 -14.38 3.20 13.13
N SER A 328 -15.15 3.65 12.14
CA SER A 328 -16.29 4.57 12.33
C SER A 328 -17.65 3.90 12.19
N HIS A 329 -17.73 2.67 11.68
CA HIS A 329 -18.96 1.87 11.59
C HIS A 329 -18.71 0.44 12.09
N PRO A 330 -19.79 -0.31 12.43
CA PRO A 330 -19.72 -1.74 12.70
C PRO A 330 -18.87 -2.51 11.68
N GLY A 331 -18.00 -3.40 12.16
CA GLY A 331 -17.14 -4.23 11.32
C GLY A 331 -15.92 -4.79 12.05
N TYR A 332 -14.79 -4.95 11.37
CA TYR A 332 -13.64 -5.68 11.89
C TYR A 332 -12.40 -4.80 12.02
N GLY A 333 -11.73 -4.81 13.18
CA GLY A 333 -10.42 -4.14 13.29
C GLY A 333 -9.40 -4.85 12.39
N VAL A 334 -9.21 -6.14 12.64
CA VAL A 334 -8.42 -7.05 11.80
C VAL A 334 -9.25 -8.30 11.49
N TYR A 335 -9.32 -8.67 10.21
CA TYR A 335 -10.06 -9.84 9.74
C TYR A 335 -9.14 -10.79 8.95
N LEU A 336 -8.91 -11.98 9.49
CA LEU A 336 -8.17 -13.06 8.84
C LEU A 336 -9.18 -14.08 8.33
N ALA A 337 -9.22 -14.31 7.02
CA ALA A 337 -10.14 -15.22 6.36
C ALA A 337 -9.42 -16.03 5.29
N ASN A 338 -8.50 -16.90 5.72
CA ASN A 338 -7.75 -17.78 4.84
C ASN A 338 -8.23 -19.23 5.05
N ASP A 339 -8.84 -19.82 4.03
CA ASP A 339 -9.30 -21.22 4.07
C ASP A 339 -8.29 -22.20 3.47
N ILE A 340 -7.14 -21.72 3.00
CA ILE A 340 -6.15 -22.56 2.34
C ILE A 340 -5.04 -22.93 3.32
N ASN A 341 -5.04 -24.20 3.74
CA ASN A 341 -3.97 -24.78 4.53
C ASN A 341 -2.77 -25.09 3.62
N ASN A 342 -1.65 -24.40 3.85
CA ASN A 342 -0.42 -24.59 3.09
C ASN A 342 0.75 -24.99 4.00
N SER A 343 1.27 -26.19 3.79
CA SER A 343 2.32 -26.79 4.62
C SER A 343 3.68 -26.08 4.56
N LEU A 344 3.90 -25.22 3.56
CA LEU A 344 5.13 -24.43 3.44
C LEU A 344 5.12 -23.17 4.32
N PHE A 345 3.97 -22.80 4.91
CA PHE A 345 3.76 -21.50 5.55
C PHE A 345 3.30 -21.64 7.00
N THR A 346 4.20 -22.19 7.84
CA THR A 346 3.88 -22.76 9.16
C THR A 346 4.00 -21.82 10.35
N ARG A 347 4.32 -20.54 10.16
CA ARG A 347 4.60 -19.62 11.29
C ARG A 347 3.38 -18.83 11.76
N GLY A 348 2.29 -18.86 11.00
CA GLY A 348 1.10 -18.04 11.23
C GLY A 348 1.34 -16.54 11.01
N ASN A 349 0.27 -15.78 11.11
CA ASN A 349 0.28 -14.33 11.12
C ASN A 349 0.49 -13.81 12.55
N LYS A 350 1.00 -12.59 12.67
CA LYS A 350 1.27 -11.92 13.94
C LYS A 350 0.48 -10.63 14.01
N ILE A 351 -0.32 -10.48 15.07
CA ILE A 351 -1.08 -9.27 15.37
C ILE A 351 -0.64 -8.81 16.76
N ILE A 352 0.29 -7.86 16.80
CA ILE A 352 1.08 -7.56 18.00
C ILE A 352 1.03 -6.08 18.37
N ASP A 353 0.77 -5.76 19.64
CA ASP A 353 0.92 -4.41 20.20
C ASP A 353 0.13 -3.32 19.43
N ASN A 354 -1.01 -3.66 18.84
CA ASN A 354 -1.86 -2.70 18.13
C ASN A 354 -2.90 -2.07 19.08
N ASP A 355 -3.23 -0.81 18.83
CA ASP A 355 -4.41 -0.15 19.39
C ASP A 355 -5.56 -0.29 18.38
N ILE A 356 -6.60 -1.03 18.75
CA ILE A 356 -7.74 -1.35 17.90
C ILE A 356 -9.02 -0.85 18.58
N LEU A 357 -9.76 0.02 17.93
CA LEU A 357 -11.03 0.50 18.48
C LEU A 357 -12.07 0.76 17.41
N ILE A 358 -13.31 0.85 17.86
CA ILE A 358 -14.38 1.46 17.10
C ILE A 358 -14.81 2.74 17.83
N TYR A 359 -14.95 3.84 17.07
CA TYR A 359 -15.51 5.07 17.61
C TYR A 359 -16.94 4.81 18.07
N ASN A 360 -17.34 5.42 19.19
CA ASN A 360 -18.64 5.14 19.79
C ASN A 360 -19.78 5.33 18.77
N HIS A 361 -20.52 4.26 18.49
CA HIS A 361 -21.65 4.26 17.55
C HIS A 361 -22.93 3.80 18.26
N GLN A 362 -24.06 4.38 17.84
CA GLN A 362 -25.38 4.09 18.40
C GLN A 362 -26.13 2.97 17.65
N LYS A 363 -25.59 2.51 16.51
CA LYS A 363 -26.23 1.49 15.66
C LYS A 363 -26.19 0.13 16.34
N GLN A 364 -27.30 -0.62 16.28
CA GLN A 364 -27.32 -2.05 16.61
C GLN A 364 -26.31 -2.78 15.73
N ASP A 365 -25.59 -3.72 16.32
CA ASP A 365 -24.35 -4.20 15.78
C ASP A 365 -24.09 -5.66 16.17
N ASP A 366 -24.20 -6.52 15.17
CA ASP A 366 -24.02 -7.97 15.31
C ASP A 366 -22.72 -8.44 14.62
N ILE A 367 -21.87 -7.52 14.15
CA ILE A 367 -20.66 -7.82 13.36
C ILE A 367 -19.39 -7.14 13.87
N SER A 368 -19.48 -6.28 14.89
CA SER A 368 -18.35 -5.54 15.45
C SER A 368 -17.45 -6.40 16.32
N ILE A 369 -16.34 -6.82 15.72
CA ILE A 369 -15.30 -7.65 16.32
C ILE A 369 -13.93 -6.98 16.15
N GLY A 370 -13.15 -6.90 17.22
CA GLY A 370 -11.81 -6.29 17.16
C GLY A 370 -10.85 -7.06 16.26
N ILE A 371 -10.58 -8.31 16.60
CA ILE A 371 -9.78 -9.24 15.81
C ILE A 371 -10.61 -10.49 15.54
N ASN A 372 -10.86 -10.81 14.28
CA ASN A 372 -11.63 -11.98 13.89
C ASN A 372 -10.78 -12.90 13.00
N ILE A 373 -10.49 -14.10 13.50
CA ILE A 373 -9.66 -15.10 12.81
C ILE A 373 -10.55 -16.27 12.43
N VAL A 374 -10.82 -16.37 11.14
CA VAL A 374 -11.62 -17.43 10.55
C VAL A 374 -10.79 -18.16 9.49
N GLY A 375 -11.32 -19.33 9.12
CA GLY A 375 -10.79 -20.14 8.04
C GLY A 375 -9.66 -21.06 8.45
N LYS A 376 -9.68 -22.28 7.90
CA LYS A 376 -8.82 -23.41 8.31
C LYS A 376 -7.34 -23.24 7.95
N GLY A 377 -6.99 -22.23 7.14
CA GLY A 377 -5.62 -21.88 6.75
C GLY A 377 -4.90 -21.00 7.77
N SER A 378 -5.63 -20.34 8.66
CA SER A 378 -5.13 -19.47 9.73
C SER A 378 -4.57 -20.29 10.92
N LEU A 379 -3.52 -21.06 10.68
CA LEU A 379 -2.87 -21.91 11.69
C LEU A 379 -1.66 -21.21 12.32
N TYR A 380 -1.51 -21.37 13.63
CA TYR A 380 -0.38 -20.85 14.42
C TYR A 380 -0.28 -19.32 14.50
N ASP A 381 -1.39 -18.60 14.32
CA ASP A 381 -1.40 -17.14 14.49
C ASP A 381 -1.05 -16.75 15.94
N ASP A 382 -0.34 -15.63 16.10
CA ASP A 382 0.06 -15.05 17.38
C ASP A 382 -0.61 -13.68 17.57
N VAL A 383 -1.57 -13.60 18.50
CA VAL A 383 -2.30 -12.38 18.85
C VAL A 383 -1.88 -11.95 20.25
N ARG A 384 -1.06 -10.91 20.36
CA ARG A 384 -0.56 -10.49 21.67
C ARG A 384 -0.32 -9.01 21.89
N GLY A 385 -0.48 -8.56 23.13
CA GLY A 385 -0.17 -7.20 23.53
C GLY A 385 -1.12 -6.12 22.97
N ASN A 386 -2.18 -6.51 22.25
CA ASN A 386 -3.10 -5.56 21.65
C ASN A 386 -4.03 -4.92 22.69
N SER A 387 -4.46 -3.69 22.43
CA SER A 387 -5.46 -2.97 23.21
C SER A 387 -6.72 -2.79 22.36
N ILE A 388 -7.82 -3.40 22.76
CA ILE A 388 -9.04 -3.54 21.95
C ILE A 388 -10.23 -2.95 22.69
N LYS A 389 -11.02 -2.07 22.06
CA LYS A 389 -12.08 -1.34 22.76
C LYS A 389 -13.31 -0.98 21.91
N ASN A 390 -14.46 -0.94 22.59
CA ASN A 390 -15.80 -0.52 22.14
C ASN A 390 -16.53 -1.45 21.15
N PHE A 391 -16.00 -2.64 20.88
CA PHE A 391 -16.66 -3.64 20.04
C PHE A 391 -17.91 -4.19 20.73
N LYS A 392 -18.87 -4.68 19.94
CA LYS A 392 -20.20 -5.10 20.46
C LYS A 392 -20.42 -6.61 20.47
N VAL A 393 -19.67 -7.36 19.67
CA VAL A 393 -19.77 -8.83 19.62
C VAL A 393 -18.71 -9.48 20.50
N CYS A 394 -17.44 -9.23 20.21
CA CYS A 394 -16.28 -9.67 21.00
C CYS A 394 -15.07 -8.80 20.63
N ASP A 395 -14.04 -8.78 21.49
CA ASP A 395 -12.78 -8.12 21.18
C ASP A 395 -11.90 -9.02 20.30
N ILE A 396 -11.87 -10.32 20.61
CA ILE A 396 -11.10 -11.30 19.83
C ILE A 396 -11.93 -12.56 19.61
N LYS A 397 -11.99 -13.02 18.36
CA LYS A 397 -12.59 -14.29 17.98
C LYS A 397 -11.62 -15.12 17.16
N ALA A 398 -11.54 -16.41 17.44
CA ALA A 398 -10.92 -17.39 16.56
C ALA A 398 -11.82 -18.61 16.39
N ASP A 399 -11.94 -19.13 15.16
CA ASP A 399 -12.76 -20.30 14.87
C ASP A 399 -12.22 -21.58 15.56
N PRO A 400 -13.10 -22.54 15.88
CA PRO A 400 -12.68 -23.81 16.48
C PRO A 400 -11.70 -24.59 15.59
N GLY A 401 -10.67 -25.18 16.22
CA GLY A 401 -9.69 -26.04 15.54
C GLY A 401 -8.47 -25.31 15.00
N LEU A 402 -8.44 -23.98 15.09
CA LEU A 402 -7.24 -23.19 14.83
C LEU A 402 -6.24 -23.35 15.98
N GLN A 403 -4.95 -23.25 15.67
CA GLN A 403 -3.85 -23.33 16.66
C GLN A 403 -3.35 -21.94 17.04
N THR A 404 -4.26 -20.99 17.17
CA THR A 404 -3.96 -19.59 17.49
C THR A 404 -3.56 -19.44 18.96
N THR A 405 -2.55 -18.61 19.23
CA THR A 405 -2.14 -18.20 20.58
C THR A 405 -2.60 -16.77 20.83
N ILE A 406 -3.29 -16.53 21.95
CA ILE A 406 -3.83 -15.21 22.32
C ILE A 406 -3.32 -14.83 23.71
N THR A 407 -2.38 -13.90 23.83
CA THR A 407 -1.77 -13.58 25.14
C THR A 407 -1.58 -12.09 25.40
N HIS A 408 -1.61 -11.65 26.66
CA HIS A 408 -1.27 -10.27 27.03
C HIS A 408 -2.13 -9.17 26.37
N ASN A 409 -3.33 -9.48 25.88
CA ASN A 409 -4.22 -8.49 25.27
C ASN A 409 -5.07 -7.77 26.33
N LYS A 410 -5.33 -6.48 26.11
CA LYS A 410 -6.26 -5.67 26.89
C LYS A 410 -7.60 -5.58 26.15
N CYS A 411 -8.55 -6.41 26.54
CA CYS A 411 -9.89 -6.44 25.96
C CYS A 411 -10.82 -5.58 26.82
N LEU A 412 -11.05 -4.34 26.37
CA LEU A 412 -11.64 -3.25 27.14
C LEU A 412 -13.09 -2.95 26.74
N SER A 413 -13.68 -3.74 25.84
CA SER A 413 -15.08 -3.56 25.46
C SER A 413 -16.02 -3.99 26.58
N GLU A 414 -17.13 -3.27 26.75
CA GLU A 414 -18.18 -3.56 27.74
C GLU A 414 -19.10 -4.70 27.25
N ILE A 415 -18.50 -5.86 26.98
CA ILE A 415 -19.14 -7.06 26.44
C ILE A 415 -18.66 -8.29 27.21
N ASN A 416 -19.47 -9.34 27.22
CA ASN A 416 -19.11 -10.59 27.86
C ASN A 416 -19.64 -11.78 27.04
N PRO A 417 -18.78 -12.68 26.55
CA PRO A 417 -17.31 -12.67 26.68
C PRO A 417 -16.60 -11.69 25.76
N ASN A 418 -15.39 -11.27 26.15
CA ASN A 418 -14.51 -10.47 25.29
C ASN A 418 -13.75 -11.35 24.28
N ILE A 419 -13.36 -12.56 24.68
CA ILE A 419 -12.57 -13.48 23.85
C ILE A 419 -13.36 -14.77 23.62
N ILE A 420 -13.52 -15.19 22.36
CA ILE A 420 -14.30 -16.38 21.95
C ILE A 420 -13.47 -17.29 21.04
N GLY A 421 -13.34 -18.58 21.38
CA GLY A 421 -12.72 -19.58 20.50
C GLY A 421 -12.01 -20.72 21.25
N ASN A 422 -11.27 -21.55 20.50
CA ASN A 422 -10.44 -22.63 21.05
C ASN A 422 -8.95 -22.33 20.78
N PHE A 423 -8.24 -21.86 21.80
CA PHE A 423 -6.87 -21.33 21.69
C PHE A 423 -6.11 -21.48 23.00
N ILE A 424 -4.79 -21.29 22.93
CA ILE A 424 -3.97 -21.08 24.13
C ILE A 424 -4.13 -19.61 24.52
N THR A 425 -4.85 -19.35 25.62
CA THR A 425 -4.91 -18.03 26.25
C THR A 425 -4.11 -17.98 27.53
N ASN A 426 -3.35 -16.90 27.70
CA ASN A 426 -2.67 -16.60 28.95
C ASN A 426 -2.55 -15.07 29.14
N ASP A 427 -2.61 -14.61 30.38
CA ASP A 427 -2.34 -13.22 30.77
C ASP A 427 -3.16 -12.13 30.03
N ASN A 428 -4.39 -12.43 29.59
CA ASN A 428 -5.27 -11.44 28.97
C ASN A 428 -6.12 -10.71 30.03
N LEU A 429 -6.30 -9.40 29.86
CA LEU A 429 -7.27 -8.61 30.63
C LEU A 429 -8.62 -8.60 29.89
N GLY A 430 -9.68 -9.08 30.55
CA GLY A 430 -11.03 -9.23 29.99
C GLY A 430 -11.65 -10.57 30.37
N THR A 431 -12.92 -10.82 30.00
CA THR A 431 -13.56 -12.13 30.22
C THR A 431 -13.34 -13.07 29.03
N VAL A 432 -12.83 -14.26 29.30
CA VAL A 432 -12.58 -15.31 28.31
C VAL A 432 -13.69 -16.35 28.37
N TYR A 433 -14.29 -16.69 27.22
CA TYR A 433 -15.19 -17.82 27.10
C TYR A 433 -14.61 -18.85 26.15
N TYR A 434 -14.42 -20.04 26.67
CA TYR A 434 -14.02 -21.17 25.88
C TYR A 434 -15.27 -21.91 25.37
N GLN A 435 -15.33 -22.16 24.07
CA GLN A 435 -16.54 -22.70 23.43
C GLN A 435 -16.78 -24.21 23.66
N ASN A 436 -15.85 -24.93 24.31
CA ASN A 436 -16.01 -26.35 24.60
C ASN A 436 -15.81 -26.63 26.10
N ALA A 437 -16.80 -27.17 26.80
CA ALA A 437 -16.73 -27.52 28.22
C ALA A 437 -15.65 -28.56 28.63
N ASN A 438 -14.76 -28.94 27.72
CA ASN A 438 -13.65 -29.88 27.91
C ASN A 438 -12.30 -29.24 27.53
N ASP A 439 -12.11 -27.95 27.76
CA ASP A 439 -10.88 -27.26 27.35
C ASP A 439 -9.67 -27.82 28.03
N ALA A 440 -8.60 -27.92 27.27
CA ALA A 440 -7.32 -28.36 27.75
C ALA A 440 -6.24 -27.36 27.40
N LEU A 441 -5.57 -26.81 28.40
CA LEU A 441 -4.30 -26.14 28.22
C LEU A 441 -3.22 -27.20 27.99
N TYR A 442 -2.73 -27.32 26.76
CA TYR A 442 -1.60 -28.19 26.44
C TYR A 442 -0.28 -27.49 26.81
N LEU A 443 0.24 -27.74 28.01
CA LEU A 443 1.60 -27.35 28.39
C LEU A 443 2.57 -28.43 27.90
N GLY A 444 2.97 -28.35 26.63
CA GLY A 444 3.80 -29.36 25.98
C GLY A 444 3.03 -30.65 25.70
N LYS A 445 3.50 -31.80 26.21
CA LYS A 445 2.80 -33.10 26.04
C LYS A 445 1.63 -33.31 27.01
N LEU A 446 1.39 -32.35 27.90
CA LEU A 446 0.53 -32.49 29.07
C LEU A 446 -0.73 -31.62 28.90
N LYS A 447 -1.90 -32.26 28.95
CA LYS A 447 -3.22 -31.64 28.80
C LYS A 447 -3.73 -31.19 30.19
N ILE A 448 -4.10 -29.92 30.41
CA ILE A 448 -4.72 -29.44 31.68
C ILE A 448 -6.15 -28.96 31.45
N THR A 449 -7.14 -29.62 32.02
CA THR A 449 -8.57 -29.27 31.89
C THR A 449 -9.18 -28.77 33.20
N TYR A 450 -10.31 -28.08 33.15
CA TYR A 450 -11.06 -27.62 34.33
C TYR A 450 -12.40 -28.34 34.39
N ALA A 451 -12.71 -29.03 35.49
CA ALA A 451 -13.99 -29.72 35.69
C ALA A 451 -14.25 -30.03 37.17
N ASP A 452 -15.52 -30.13 37.58
CA ASP A 452 -15.89 -30.50 38.96
C ASP A 452 -15.53 -31.97 39.30
N HIS A 453 -15.28 -32.82 38.28
CA HIS A 453 -14.88 -34.20 38.44
C HIS A 453 -14.06 -34.70 37.24
N TYR A 454 -13.21 -35.71 37.45
CA TYR A 454 -12.52 -36.39 36.35
C TYR A 454 -13.49 -37.27 35.52
N PRO A 455 -13.20 -37.52 34.23
CA PRO A 455 -14.10 -38.27 33.35
C PRO A 455 -14.25 -39.74 33.81
N PRO A 456 -15.48 -40.23 34.03
CA PRO A 456 -15.71 -41.57 34.57
C PRO A 456 -15.48 -42.71 33.56
N VAL A 457 -15.41 -42.39 32.25
CA VAL A 457 -15.26 -43.37 31.17
C VAL A 457 -13.90 -43.20 30.49
N SER A 458 -13.12 -44.29 30.43
CA SER A 458 -11.83 -44.33 29.72
C SER A 458 -11.95 -43.78 28.30
N SER A 459 -11.09 -42.83 27.96
CA SER A 459 -10.98 -42.27 26.62
C SER A 459 -9.52 -42.33 26.14
N PRO A 460 -9.26 -42.73 24.88
CA PRO A 460 -7.91 -42.72 24.30
C PRO A 460 -7.32 -41.31 24.18
N GLU A 461 -8.11 -40.26 24.43
CA GLU A 461 -7.68 -38.87 24.37
C GLU A 461 -6.89 -38.41 25.60
N TRP A 462 -6.95 -39.13 26.73
CA TRP A 462 -6.20 -38.80 27.95
C TRP A 462 -4.90 -39.58 28.03
N LYS A 463 -3.81 -38.85 28.24
CA LYS A 463 -2.44 -39.38 28.37
C LYS A 463 -1.97 -39.29 29.82
N ARG A 464 -0.97 -40.11 30.17
CA ARG A 464 -0.29 -40.02 31.45
C ARG A 464 0.29 -38.61 31.62
N GLY A 465 -0.01 -38.01 32.76
CA GLY A 465 0.42 -36.66 33.12
C GLY A 465 -0.66 -35.61 32.94
N ASP A 466 -1.72 -35.87 32.16
CA ASP A 466 -2.81 -34.92 31.98
C ASP A 466 -3.46 -34.55 33.32
N ILE A 467 -3.82 -33.29 33.50
CA ILE A 467 -4.32 -32.71 34.75
C ILE A 467 -5.77 -32.26 34.54
N ILE A 468 -6.60 -32.44 35.57
CA ILE A 468 -7.90 -31.79 35.70
C ILE A 468 -7.88 -30.96 36.98
N LEU A 469 -8.02 -29.64 36.87
CA LEU A 469 -8.18 -28.73 38.00
C LEU A 469 -9.66 -28.67 38.37
N ASN A 470 -9.95 -28.85 39.67
CA ASN A 470 -11.30 -28.79 40.19
C ASN A 470 -11.82 -27.35 40.13
N THR A 471 -12.95 -27.11 39.47
CA THR A 471 -13.57 -25.78 39.32
C THR A 471 -14.24 -25.28 40.58
N ASN A 472 -14.65 -26.18 41.48
CA ASN A 472 -15.29 -25.86 42.75
C ASN A 472 -14.72 -26.72 43.89
N PRO A 473 -13.42 -26.58 44.24
CA PRO A 473 -12.84 -27.38 45.30
C PRO A 473 -13.41 -26.92 46.65
N THR A 474 -14.00 -27.86 47.39
CA THR A 474 -14.48 -27.64 48.76
C THR A 474 -13.44 -28.11 49.77
N ALA A 475 -13.57 -27.70 51.03
CA ALA A 475 -12.72 -28.19 52.10
C ALA A 475 -12.66 -29.72 52.12
N ASP A 476 -11.47 -30.26 52.36
CA ASP A 476 -11.14 -31.69 52.36
C ASP A 476 -11.34 -32.40 51.00
N LYS A 477 -11.49 -31.65 49.90
CA LYS A 477 -11.54 -32.20 48.53
C LYS A 477 -10.25 -31.93 47.75
N PRO A 478 -9.95 -32.76 46.74
CA PRO A 478 -8.84 -32.52 45.84
C PRO A 478 -8.98 -31.19 45.10
N ILE A 479 -7.87 -30.47 44.97
CA ILE A 479 -7.78 -29.31 44.08
C ILE A 479 -7.73 -29.73 42.60
N GLY A 480 -7.46 -31.00 42.34
CA GLY A 480 -7.48 -31.58 41.00
C GLY A 480 -7.09 -33.05 40.97
N TRP A 481 -6.99 -33.59 39.76
CA TRP A 481 -6.60 -34.97 39.46
C TRP A 481 -5.56 -35.02 38.34
N VAL A 482 -4.62 -35.96 38.43
CA VAL A 482 -3.64 -36.24 37.38
C VAL A 482 -3.86 -37.66 36.84
N ASN A 483 -3.90 -37.81 35.53
CA ASN A 483 -3.98 -39.12 34.89
C ASN A 483 -2.63 -39.83 35.02
N THR A 484 -2.65 -41.06 35.52
CA THR A 484 -1.44 -41.83 35.85
C THR A 484 -1.10 -42.89 34.80
N THR A 485 -1.94 -43.06 33.78
CA THR A 485 -1.80 -44.09 32.75
C THR A 485 -2.19 -43.55 31.38
N ASP A 486 -1.56 -44.06 30.32
CA ASP A 486 -2.00 -43.79 28.96
C ASP A 486 -3.26 -44.64 28.63
N VAL A 487 -4.21 -44.08 27.87
CA VAL A 487 -5.39 -44.78 27.29
C VAL A 487 -6.43 -45.26 28.32
N THR A 488 -6.07 -45.35 29.60
CA THR A 488 -6.94 -45.75 30.70
C THR A 488 -7.11 -44.57 31.65
N ASN A 489 -8.36 -44.24 32.02
CA ASN A 489 -8.69 -43.09 32.89
C ASN A 489 -8.33 -43.38 34.36
N THR A 490 -7.05 -43.58 34.67
CA THR A 490 -6.59 -43.81 36.04
C THR A 490 -6.20 -42.48 36.67
N TRP A 491 -7.18 -41.80 37.25
CA TRP A 491 -7.03 -40.47 37.83
C TRP A 491 -6.60 -40.54 39.31
N LYS A 492 -5.51 -39.87 39.65
CA LYS A 492 -5.04 -39.73 41.03
C LYS A 492 -5.27 -38.29 41.51
N PRO A 493 -5.96 -38.07 42.64
CA PRO A 493 -6.12 -36.72 43.17
C PRO A 493 -4.76 -36.14 43.57
N PHE A 494 -4.58 -34.83 43.41
CA PHE A 494 -3.45 -34.10 43.96
C PHE A 494 -3.91 -32.84 44.66
N GLY A 495 -3.19 -32.49 45.73
CA GLY A 495 -3.52 -31.39 46.65
C GLY A 495 -4.87 -31.57 47.34
N ILE A 496 -5.02 -31.00 48.54
CA ILE A 496 -6.29 -30.98 49.28
C ILE A 496 -6.41 -29.57 49.85
N ILE A 497 -7.61 -29.00 49.80
CA ILE A 497 -7.90 -27.76 50.54
C ILE A 497 -8.11 -28.13 52.01
N ASN A 498 -7.12 -27.84 52.85
CA ASN A 498 -7.27 -27.96 54.30
C ASN A 498 -7.99 -26.71 54.83
N ASN A 499 -8.93 -26.90 55.76
CA ASN A 499 -9.55 -25.81 56.52
C ASN A 499 -8.56 -25.05 57.40
#